data_AF-A0A843H1U5-F1
#
_entry.id   AF-A0A843H1U5-F1
#
_cell.length_a   1.000
_cell.length_b   1.000
_cell.length_c   1.000
_cell.angle_alpha   90.00
_cell.angle_beta   90.00
_cell.angle_gamma   90.00
#
_symmetry.space_group_name_H-M   'P 1'
#
loop_
_entity.id
_entity.type
_entity.pdbx_description
1 polymer ?
#
loop_
_entity_poly.entity_id
_entity_poly.type
_entity_poly.pdbx_seq_one_letter_code
_entity_poly.pdbx_strand_id
1 'polypeptide(L)'
;MNDKMEKSYLSKREKDIIYNPRTGTEMERALQGKVPIYKYSELCDMAKRHGPPSRVLAHLFNYSPQMVILLQDPKNMSSGHWISVSQNPQKKEIYFFSTYGGKPDAEKVEWLTEDDLKESGQFCNIFNDSMREYQKRGWEIHYNDFPYQTSGDHTATCGIYTAAFLRSGSNPDEFMRQTQRIQDAGYNPAIVYFKRYFM
;
A
#
# COMPACT_ATOMS: atom_id res chain seq x y z
N MET A 1 -26.76 -20.93 -23.39
CA MET A 1 -26.66 -19.49 -23.72
C MET A 1 -26.37 -18.80 -22.38
N ASN A 2 -25.22 -18.19 -22.06
CA ASN A 2 -24.41 -17.26 -22.85
C ASN A 2 -22.96 -17.12 -22.31
N ASP A 3 -22.32 -18.21 -21.90
CA ASP A 3 -20.94 -18.18 -21.35
C ASP A 3 -19.86 -17.81 -22.39
N LYS A 4 -20.21 -17.82 -23.69
CA LYS A 4 -19.32 -17.47 -24.80
C LYS A 4 -19.37 -15.98 -25.18
N MET A 5 -20.36 -15.21 -24.73
CA MET A 5 -20.45 -13.79 -25.10
C MET A 5 -19.65 -12.87 -24.17
N GLU A 6 -19.53 -13.20 -22.87
CA GLU A 6 -18.72 -12.42 -21.92
C GLU A 6 -17.21 -12.48 -22.22
N LYS A 7 -16.72 -13.63 -22.69
CA LYS A 7 -15.31 -13.78 -23.10
C LYS A 7 -14.95 -12.97 -24.35
N SER A 8 -15.92 -12.54 -25.15
CA SER A 8 -15.67 -11.76 -26.38
C SER A 8 -15.68 -10.24 -26.16
N TYR A 9 -16.20 -9.76 -25.03
CA TYR A 9 -16.21 -8.34 -24.66
C TYR A 9 -14.97 -7.89 -23.89
N LEU A 10 -14.16 -8.82 -23.37
CA LEU A 10 -12.79 -8.57 -22.89
C LEU A 10 -11.84 -8.47 -24.10
N SER A 11 -12.27 -7.67 -25.08
CA SER A 11 -11.51 -7.33 -26.29
C SER A 11 -10.37 -6.38 -25.91
N LYS A 12 -9.25 -6.48 -26.64
CA LYS A 12 -8.07 -5.59 -26.77
C LYS A 12 -7.91 -4.31 -25.91
N ARG A 13 -8.97 -3.59 -25.53
CA ARG A 13 -8.97 -2.39 -24.68
C ARG A 13 -8.38 -2.58 -23.28
N GLU A 14 -8.37 -3.79 -22.72
CA GLU A 14 -7.76 -4.04 -21.41
C GLU A 14 -6.21 -4.04 -21.43
N LYS A 15 -5.59 -4.07 -22.62
CA LYS A 15 -4.12 -4.04 -22.76
C LYS A 15 -3.53 -2.63 -22.81
N ASP A 16 -4.35 -1.61 -23.04
CA ASP A 16 -3.89 -0.22 -23.28
C ASP A 16 -4.36 0.78 -22.20
N ILE A 17 -4.81 0.31 -21.04
CA ILE A 17 -5.10 1.22 -19.91
C ILE A 17 -3.78 1.68 -19.33
N ILE A 18 -3.27 2.80 -19.83
CA ILE A 18 -2.24 3.59 -19.17
C ILE A 18 -2.86 4.06 -17.85
N TYR A 19 -2.47 3.43 -16.75
CA TYR A 19 -3.00 3.75 -15.42
C TYR A 19 -2.45 5.08 -14.94
N ASN A 20 -3.33 6.05 -14.74
CA ASN A 20 -3.00 7.31 -14.07
C ASN A 20 -2.74 7.06 -12.58
N PRO A 21 -1.70 7.68 -11.98
CA PRO A 21 -1.48 7.65 -10.54
C PRO A 21 -2.72 8.07 -9.77
N ARG A 22 -3.08 7.28 -8.76
CA ARG A 22 -4.25 7.57 -7.93
C ARG A 22 -3.97 8.74 -7.01
N THR A 23 -4.88 9.71 -7.04
CA THR A 23 -4.91 10.83 -6.10
C THR A 23 -5.40 10.37 -4.72
N GLY A 24 -5.14 11.18 -3.69
CA GLY A 24 -5.70 10.95 -2.36
C GLY A 24 -7.21 10.78 -2.37
N THR A 25 -7.93 11.60 -3.15
CA THR A 25 -9.39 11.53 -3.29
C THR A 25 -9.89 10.20 -3.86
N GLU A 26 -9.18 9.63 -4.84
CA GLU A 26 -9.56 8.32 -5.38
C GLU A 26 -9.32 7.20 -4.37
N MET A 27 -8.23 7.27 -3.60
CA MET A 27 -7.94 6.34 -2.51
C MET A 27 -8.97 6.44 -1.40
N GLU A 28 -9.34 7.65 -0.97
CA GLU A 28 -10.39 7.90 0.01
C GLU A 28 -11.71 7.29 -0.43
N ARG A 29 -12.11 7.48 -1.70
CA ARG A 29 -13.33 6.87 -2.26
C ARG A 29 -13.28 5.34 -2.20
N ALA A 30 -12.18 4.73 -2.63
CA ALA A 30 -12.03 3.27 -2.62
C ALA A 30 -12.06 2.68 -1.20
N LEU A 31 -11.53 3.43 -0.23
CA LEU A 31 -11.51 3.08 1.18
C LEU A 31 -12.76 3.58 1.94
N GLN A 32 -13.75 4.11 1.22
CA GLN A 32 -15.02 4.63 1.76
C GLN A 32 -14.83 5.70 2.85
N GLY A 33 -13.71 6.44 2.82
CA GLY A 33 -13.36 7.48 3.80
C GLY A 33 -13.08 6.95 5.22
N LYS A 34 -12.95 5.63 5.40
CA LYS A 34 -12.78 5.01 6.73
C LYS A 34 -11.33 4.81 7.14
N VAL A 35 -10.44 4.76 6.16
CA VAL A 35 -9.01 4.52 6.38
C VAL A 35 -8.27 5.85 6.25
N PRO A 36 -7.56 6.30 7.29
CA PRO A 36 -6.76 7.52 7.22
C PRO A 36 -5.59 7.35 6.25
N ILE A 37 -5.28 8.43 5.56
CA ILE A 37 -4.15 8.53 4.63
C ILE A 37 -3.17 9.55 5.20
N TYR A 38 -1.91 9.17 5.33
CA TYR A 38 -0.84 10.04 5.81
C TYR A 38 0.27 10.14 4.77
N LYS A 39 0.96 11.26 4.71
CA LYS A 39 2.28 11.32 4.08
C LYS A 39 3.34 10.82 5.04
N TYR A 40 4.38 10.19 4.53
CA TYR A 40 5.49 9.75 5.39
C TYR A 40 6.13 10.93 6.15
N SER A 41 6.31 12.08 5.47
CA SER A 41 6.84 13.30 6.10
C SER A 41 5.99 13.81 7.26
N GLU A 42 4.65 13.67 7.18
CA GLU A 42 3.76 14.04 8.28
C GLU A 42 3.99 13.17 9.51
N LEU A 43 4.23 11.87 9.31
CA LEU A 43 4.58 10.95 10.41
C LEU A 43 5.91 11.34 11.06
N CYS A 44 6.90 11.77 10.28
CA CYS A 44 8.18 12.28 10.80
C CYS A 44 7.96 13.48 11.70
N ASP A 45 7.18 14.45 11.23
CA ASP A 45 6.93 15.67 11.98
C ASP A 45 6.08 15.42 13.21
N MET A 46 5.21 14.41 13.20
CA MET A 46 4.55 13.92 14.40
C MET A 46 5.54 13.33 15.40
N ALA A 47 6.49 12.49 14.96
CA ALA A 47 7.49 11.89 15.85
C ALA A 47 8.38 12.98 16.49
N LYS A 48 8.87 13.94 15.69
CA LYS A 48 9.65 15.07 16.21
C LYS A 48 8.90 15.85 17.30
N ARG A 49 7.58 16.02 17.17
CA ARG A 49 6.76 16.83 18.09
C ARG A 49 6.20 16.06 19.29
N HIS A 50 5.88 14.78 19.12
CA HIS A 50 5.06 14.03 20.07
C HIS A 50 5.78 12.84 20.72
N GLY A 51 7.02 12.55 20.30
CA GLY A 51 7.88 11.54 20.91
C GLY A 51 8.30 10.42 19.95
N PRO A 52 8.81 9.30 20.45
CA PRO A 52 9.42 8.29 19.60
C PRO A 52 8.43 7.73 18.56
N PRO A 53 8.91 7.28 17.38
CA PRO A 53 8.09 6.72 16.30
C PRO A 53 7.03 5.71 16.78
N SER A 54 7.42 4.81 17.68
CA SER A 54 6.53 3.77 18.22
C SER A 54 5.32 4.33 18.98
N ARG A 55 5.47 5.51 19.63
CA ARG A 55 4.37 6.20 20.31
C ARG A 55 3.40 6.81 19.30
N VAL A 56 3.93 7.42 18.23
CA VAL A 56 3.10 7.97 17.15
C VAL A 56 2.29 6.84 16.51
N LEU A 57 2.95 5.76 16.08
CA LEU A 57 2.27 4.66 15.42
C LEU A 57 1.21 4.00 16.33
N ALA A 58 1.51 3.83 17.62
CA ALA A 58 0.54 3.33 18.60
C ALA A 58 -0.68 4.27 18.75
N HIS A 59 -0.45 5.58 18.75
CA HIS A 59 -1.54 6.56 18.81
C HIS A 59 -2.42 6.46 17.56
N LEU A 60 -1.84 6.34 16.36
CA LEU A 60 -2.59 6.21 15.12
C LEU A 60 -3.42 4.92 15.09
N PHE A 61 -2.85 3.80 15.55
CA PHE A 61 -3.57 2.53 15.63
C PHE A 61 -4.76 2.55 16.60
N ASN A 62 -4.74 3.39 17.64
CA ASN A 62 -5.88 3.56 18.54
C ASN A 62 -7.09 4.21 17.85
N TYR A 63 -6.89 4.99 16.79
CA TYR A 63 -7.99 5.58 16.03
C TYR A 63 -8.46 4.69 14.88
N SER A 64 -7.51 4.05 14.19
CA SER A 64 -7.82 3.17 13.08
C SER A 64 -6.82 2.00 13.04
N PRO A 65 -7.30 0.74 12.99
CA PRO A 65 -6.42 -0.41 12.83
C PRO A 65 -5.77 -0.46 11.45
N GLN A 66 -6.23 0.36 10.49
CA GLN A 66 -5.71 0.42 9.13
C GLN A 66 -5.26 1.84 8.79
N MET A 67 -4.24 1.98 7.95
CA MET A 67 -3.82 3.26 7.40
C MET A 67 -3.16 3.07 6.04
N VAL A 68 -3.22 4.10 5.22
CA VAL A 68 -2.43 4.23 3.98
C VAL A 68 -1.37 5.29 4.18
N ILE A 69 -0.17 5.01 3.70
CA ILE A 69 0.95 5.96 3.73
C ILE A 69 1.36 6.28 2.30
N LEU A 70 1.59 7.56 2.03
CA LEU A 70 2.18 8.06 0.80
C LEU A 70 3.67 8.31 1.02
N LEU A 71 4.51 7.57 0.30
CA LEU A 71 5.91 7.91 0.07
C LEU A 71 5.95 8.90 -1.10
N GLN A 72 5.85 10.19 -0.80
CA GLN A 72 5.75 11.25 -1.83
C GLN A 72 7.13 11.63 -2.36
N ASP A 73 7.24 11.80 -3.68
CA ASP A 73 8.42 12.39 -4.30
C ASP A 73 8.50 13.89 -3.94
N PRO A 74 9.57 14.36 -3.28
CA PRO A 74 9.69 15.75 -2.86
C PRO A 74 9.82 16.72 -4.04
N LYS A 75 10.32 16.25 -5.20
CA LYS A 75 10.47 17.03 -6.43
C LYS A 75 9.22 17.02 -7.30
N ASN A 76 8.36 16.01 -7.13
CA ASN A 76 7.11 15.90 -7.86
C ASN A 76 5.95 15.47 -6.95
N MET A 77 5.19 16.46 -6.48
CA MET A 77 4.03 16.26 -5.60
C MET A 77 2.89 15.42 -6.22
N SER A 78 2.90 15.20 -7.53
CA SER A 78 1.94 14.31 -8.21
C SER A 78 2.42 12.85 -8.28
N SER A 79 3.65 12.58 -7.82
CA SER A 79 4.30 11.28 -7.84
C SER A 79 4.54 10.76 -6.42
N GLY A 80 4.50 9.44 -6.28
CA GLY A 80 4.79 8.77 -5.03
C GLY A 80 4.37 7.31 -5.07
N HIS A 81 4.50 6.67 -3.93
CA HIS A 81 4.15 5.28 -3.74
C HIS A 81 3.20 5.09 -2.57
N TRP A 82 2.13 4.36 -2.82
CA TRP A 82 1.13 4.01 -1.80
C TRP A 82 1.52 2.70 -1.14
N ILE A 83 1.62 2.73 0.18
CA ILE A 83 1.79 1.55 1.04
C ILE A 83 0.64 1.50 2.04
N SER A 84 0.36 0.33 2.58
CA SER A 84 -0.66 0.17 3.61
C SER A 84 -0.16 -0.61 4.80
N VAL A 85 -0.76 -0.28 5.95
CA VAL A 85 -0.49 -0.96 7.21
C VAL A 85 -1.83 -1.34 7.83
N SER A 86 -1.93 -2.57 8.31
CA SER A 86 -3.11 -3.08 9.02
C SER A 86 -2.68 -3.78 10.31
N GLN A 87 -3.40 -3.54 11.39
CA GLN A 87 -3.17 -4.15 12.69
C GLN A 87 -4.30 -5.12 13.04
N ASN A 88 -3.93 -6.32 13.48
CA ASN A 88 -4.84 -7.28 14.08
C ASN A 88 -4.51 -7.41 15.57
N PRO A 89 -5.17 -6.63 16.46
CA PRO A 89 -4.86 -6.63 17.88
C PRO A 89 -5.23 -7.94 18.59
N GLN A 90 -6.20 -8.71 18.06
CA GLN A 90 -6.60 -10.00 18.64
C GLN A 90 -5.50 -11.04 18.51
N LYS A 91 -4.80 -11.04 17.37
CA LYS A 91 -3.67 -11.94 17.12
C LYS A 91 -2.30 -11.35 17.45
N LYS A 92 -2.25 -10.06 17.80
CA LYS A 92 -1.02 -9.26 17.91
C LYS A 92 -0.18 -9.28 16.63
N GLU A 93 -0.84 -9.14 15.49
CA GLU A 93 -0.18 -9.11 14.19
C GLU A 93 -0.24 -7.69 13.59
N ILE A 94 0.83 -7.28 12.91
CA ILE A 94 0.85 -6.09 12.05
C ILE A 94 1.24 -6.54 10.66
N TYR A 95 0.43 -6.18 9.68
CA TYR A 95 0.68 -6.43 8.27
C TYR A 95 1.12 -5.15 7.60
N PHE A 96 2.29 -5.19 6.99
CA PHE A 96 2.78 -4.17 6.09
C PHE A 96 2.63 -4.66 4.65
N PHE A 97 2.07 -3.81 3.79
CA PHE A 97 1.87 -4.12 2.39
C PHE A 97 2.43 -3.03 1.48
N SER A 98 3.34 -3.43 0.61
CA SER A 98 3.91 -2.64 -0.48
C SER A 98 3.75 -3.41 -1.79
N THR A 99 3.41 -2.73 -2.87
CA THR A 99 3.31 -3.41 -4.17
C THR A 99 4.65 -3.86 -4.77
N TYR A 100 5.78 -3.39 -4.23
CA TYR A 100 7.11 -3.82 -4.68
C TYR A 100 7.71 -4.97 -3.87
N GLY A 101 7.03 -5.44 -2.82
CA GLY A 101 7.49 -6.59 -2.04
C GLY A 101 8.64 -6.26 -1.09
N GLY A 102 8.55 -5.12 -0.38
CA GLY A 102 9.63 -4.59 0.46
C GLY A 102 9.21 -4.26 1.89
N LYS A 103 10.22 -3.95 2.72
CA LYS A 103 10.02 -3.37 4.06
C LYS A 103 9.79 -1.86 3.94
N PRO A 104 8.97 -1.25 4.82
CA PRO A 104 8.52 0.14 4.70
C PRO A 104 9.62 1.16 4.48
N ASP A 105 10.72 1.08 5.25
CA ASP A 105 11.81 2.05 5.16
C ASP A 105 12.99 1.52 4.33
N ALA A 106 12.96 0.24 3.93
CA ALA A 106 13.91 -0.33 2.98
C ALA A 106 13.39 -0.27 1.55
N GLU A 107 12.18 0.24 1.36
CA GLU A 107 11.61 0.61 0.08
C GLU A 107 12.41 1.79 -0.45
N LYS A 108 13.61 1.45 -0.96
CA LYS A 108 14.37 2.29 -1.86
C LYS A 108 13.55 2.34 -3.12
N VAL A 109 12.63 3.28 -3.09
CA VAL A 109 12.00 3.82 -4.27
C VAL A 109 13.15 4.14 -5.23
N GLU A 110 13.40 3.26 -6.22
CA GLU A 110 14.65 3.27 -6.99
C GLU A 110 14.90 4.60 -7.72
N TRP A 111 13.86 5.42 -7.84
CA TRP A 111 13.88 6.75 -8.43
C TRP A 111 14.24 7.89 -7.46
N LEU A 112 14.44 7.64 -6.16
CA LEU A 112 14.82 8.66 -5.17
C LEU A 112 16.31 8.57 -4.81
N THR A 113 16.98 9.72 -4.83
CA THR A 113 18.35 9.85 -4.31
C THR A 113 18.37 9.88 -2.78
N GLU A 114 19.54 9.73 -2.16
CA GLU A 114 19.66 9.85 -0.69
C GLU A 114 19.18 11.21 -0.16
N ASP A 115 19.38 12.29 -0.92
CA ASP A 115 18.90 13.62 -0.54
C ASP A 115 17.37 13.71 -0.67
N ASP A 116 16.78 13.08 -1.69
CA ASP A 116 15.32 12.98 -1.81
C ASP A 116 14.70 12.17 -0.66
N LEU A 117 15.39 11.13 -0.17
CA LEU A 117 14.96 10.35 0.99
C LEU A 117 15.00 11.18 2.29
N LYS A 118 15.92 12.15 2.41
CA LYS A 118 15.93 13.09 3.54
C LYS A 118 14.78 14.08 3.42
N GLU A 119 14.55 14.63 2.24
CA GLU A 119 13.49 15.63 1.99
C GLU A 119 12.08 15.05 2.13
N SER A 120 11.86 13.82 1.65
CA SER A 120 10.59 13.09 1.81
C SER A 120 10.35 12.60 3.24
N GLY A 121 11.36 12.70 4.12
CA GLY A 121 11.32 12.21 5.50
C GLY A 121 11.59 10.72 5.65
N GLN A 122 11.75 9.94 4.57
CA GLN A 122 11.99 8.50 4.66
C GLN A 122 13.25 8.13 5.48
N PHE A 123 14.21 9.06 5.63
CA PHE A 123 15.36 8.90 6.53
C PHE A 123 15.00 8.73 8.02
N CYS A 124 13.80 9.13 8.46
CA CYS A 124 13.38 9.03 9.86
C CYS A 124 13.22 7.57 10.36
N ASN A 125 13.15 6.58 9.46
CA ASN A 125 13.01 5.15 9.80
C ASN A 125 11.86 4.83 10.78
N ILE A 126 10.73 5.53 10.63
CA ILE A 126 9.61 5.49 11.59
C ILE A 126 9.08 4.07 11.74
N PHE A 127 8.88 3.36 10.65
CA PHE A 127 8.26 2.04 10.70
C PHE A 127 9.22 1.02 11.27
N ASN A 128 10.47 0.95 10.83
CA ASN A 128 11.49 0.04 11.35
C ASN A 128 11.68 0.21 12.86
N ASP A 129 11.80 1.46 13.33
CA ASP A 129 11.93 1.75 14.76
C ASP A 129 10.67 1.36 15.53
N SER A 130 9.49 1.64 14.97
CA SER A 130 8.22 1.25 15.58
C SER A 130 8.05 -0.28 15.62
N MET A 131 8.30 -0.97 14.52
CA MET A 131 8.13 -2.43 14.40
C MET A 131 9.06 -3.17 15.35
N ARG A 132 10.31 -2.70 15.53
CA ARG A 132 11.22 -3.25 16.55
C ARG A 132 10.62 -3.17 17.96
N GLU A 133 10.01 -2.05 18.32
CA GLU A 133 9.36 -1.89 19.62
C GLU A 133 8.09 -2.76 19.77
N TYR A 134 7.33 -2.92 18.69
CA TYR A 134 6.19 -3.86 18.66
C TYR A 134 6.64 -5.32 18.83
N GLN A 135 7.70 -5.73 18.13
CA GLN A 135 8.28 -7.08 18.28
C GLN A 135 8.74 -7.36 19.71
N LYS A 136 9.41 -6.39 20.37
CA LYS A 136 9.78 -6.50 21.80
C LYS A 136 8.57 -6.72 22.72
N ARG A 137 7.37 -6.28 22.31
CA ARG A 137 6.10 -6.46 23.04
C ARG A 137 5.34 -7.73 22.63
N GLY A 138 5.97 -8.59 21.82
CA GLY A 138 5.40 -9.86 21.36
C GLY A 138 4.40 -9.71 20.22
N TRP A 139 4.54 -8.69 19.38
CA TRP A 139 3.79 -8.59 18.13
C TRP A 139 4.54 -9.28 16.99
N GLU A 140 3.79 -9.94 16.11
CA GLU A 140 4.28 -10.50 14.86
C GLU A 140 4.12 -9.46 13.75
N ILE A 141 5.17 -9.28 12.94
CA ILE A 141 5.19 -8.31 11.85
C ILE A 141 5.36 -9.06 10.55
N HIS A 142 4.39 -8.91 9.65
CA HIS A 142 4.40 -9.55 8.34
C HIS A 142 4.59 -8.50 7.27
N TYR A 143 5.41 -8.85 6.29
CA TYR A 143 5.64 -8.08 5.08
C TYR A 143 5.20 -8.97 3.91
N ASN A 144 4.76 -8.38 2.80
CA ASN A 144 4.67 -9.14 1.57
C ASN A 144 6.03 -9.11 0.85
N ASP A 145 6.45 -10.27 0.34
CA ASP A 145 7.65 -10.39 -0.49
C ASP A 145 7.31 -10.52 -1.99
N PHE A 146 6.01 -10.62 -2.31
CA PHE A 146 5.54 -10.74 -3.68
C PHE A 146 5.48 -9.36 -4.36
N PRO A 147 6.17 -9.15 -5.49
CA PRO A 147 6.09 -7.90 -6.26
C PRO A 147 4.83 -7.91 -7.12
N TYR A 148 3.79 -7.20 -6.67
CA TYR A 148 2.54 -7.01 -7.41
C TYR A 148 2.70 -6.03 -8.59
N GLN A 149 3.73 -5.19 -8.53
CA GLN A 149 4.13 -4.24 -9.56
C GLN A 149 5.64 -4.33 -9.78
N THR A 150 6.12 -4.13 -11.01
CA THR A 150 7.56 -4.09 -11.30
C THR A 150 8.08 -2.66 -11.15
N SER A 151 9.20 -2.46 -10.47
CA SER A 151 9.84 -1.14 -10.43
C SER A 151 10.21 -0.70 -11.84
N GLY A 152 9.98 0.58 -12.17
CA GLY A 152 10.34 1.15 -13.47
C GLY A 152 9.40 0.81 -14.64
N ASP A 153 8.33 0.04 -14.43
CA ASP A 153 7.32 -0.25 -15.47
C ASP A 153 6.37 0.92 -15.78
N HIS A 154 6.54 2.05 -15.09
CA HIS A 154 5.73 3.27 -15.16
C HIS A 154 4.21 3.04 -15.04
N THR A 155 3.78 1.91 -14.46
CA THR A 155 2.37 1.54 -14.38
C THR A 155 1.81 1.91 -13.01
N ALA A 156 0.96 2.94 -12.92
CA ALA A 156 0.51 3.45 -11.63
C ALA A 156 -0.62 2.61 -10.98
N THR A 157 -0.30 1.40 -10.51
CA THR A 157 -1.27 0.46 -9.91
C THR A 157 -1.12 0.28 -8.39
N CYS A 158 -0.07 0.84 -7.78
CA CYS A 158 0.20 0.73 -6.34
C CYS A 158 -1.01 1.08 -5.45
N GLY A 159 -1.75 2.16 -5.79
CA GLY A 159 -2.96 2.55 -5.06
C GLY A 159 -4.10 1.52 -5.16
N ILE A 160 -4.26 0.88 -6.31
CA ILE A 160 -5.31 -0.12 -6.54
C ILE A 160 -5.09 -1.34 -5.65
N TYR A 161 -3.86 -1.88 -5.65
CA TYR A 161 -3.50 -3.03 -4.82
C TYR A 161 -3.52 -2.69 -3.33
N THR A 162 -3.05 -1.52 -2.94
CA THR A 162 -3.11 -1.04 -1.55
C THR A 162 -4.55 -0.98 -1.04
N ALA A 163 -5.46 -0.38 -1.82
CA ALA A 163 -6.87 -0.35 -1.47
C ALA A 163 -7.47 -1.76 -1.44
N ALA A 164 -7.16 -2.60 -2.42
CA ALA A 164 -7.64 -3.98 -2.49
C ALA A 164 -7.20 -4.84 -1.30
N PHE A 165 -5.93 -4.70 -0.88
CA PHE A 165 -5.37 -5.38 0.29
C PHE A 165 -6.16 -5.00 1.55
N LEU A 166 -6.28 -3.71 1.86
CA LEU A 166 -7.02 -3.25 3.04
C LEU A 166 -8.49 -3.66 3.02
N ARG A 167 -9.13 -3.57 1.85
CA ARG A 167 -10.53 -3.96 1.63
C ARG A 167 -10.77 -5.47 1.75
N SER A 168 -9.76 -6.29 1.53
CA SER A 168 -9.86 -7.75 1.62
C SER A 168 -9.91 -8.25 3.07
N GLY A 169 -9.39 -7.46 4.02
CA GLY A 169 -9.21 -7.88 5.42
C GLY A 169 -8.29 -9.09 5.59
N SER A 170 -7.52 -9.43 4.56
CA SER A 170 -6.63 -10.58 4.50
C SER A 170 -5.24 -10.22 5.00
N ASN A 171 -4.46 -11.22 5.43
CA ASN A 171 -3.01 -11.05 5.60
C ASN A 171 -2.28 -11.04 4.24
N PRO A 172 -0.99 -10.68 4.18
CA PRO A 172 -0.21 -10.63 2.94
C PRO A 172 -0.25 -11.92 2.09
N ASP A 173 -0.12 -13.09 2.71
CA ASP A 173 -0.09 -14.38 2.01
C ASP A 173 -1.45 -14.76 1.43
N GLU A 174 -2.52 -14.49 2.16
CA GLU A 174 -3.89 -14.68 1.69
C GLU A 174 -4.21 -13.78 0.51
N PHE A 175 -3.80 -12.50 0.58
CA PHE A 175 -3.98 -11.55 -0.52
C PHE A 175 -3.16 -11.94 -1.76
N MET A 176 -1.94 -12.45 -1.58
CA MET A 176 -1.14 -13.02 -2.67
C MET A 176 -1.88 -14.18 -3.33
N ARG A 177 -2.39 -15.14 -2.56
CA ARG A 177 -3.16 -16.27 -3.12
C ARG A 177 -4.41 -15.84 -3.86
N GLN A 178 -5.13 -14.82 -3.37
CA GLN A 178 -6.28 -14.26 -4.07
C GLN A 178 -5.87 -13.65 -5.41
N THR A 179 -4.78 -12.88 -5.42
CA THR A 179 -4.23 -12.25 -6.63
C THR A 179 -3.77 -13.29 -7.65
N GLN A 180 -3.04 -14.31 -7.20
CA GLN A 180 -2.57 -15.40 -8.05
C GLN A 180 -3.74 -16.14 -8.70
N ARG A 181 -4.82 -16.42 -7.96
CA ARG A 181 -6.03 -17.04 -8.54
C ARG A 181 -6.65 -16.21 -9.66
N ILE A 182 -6.63 -14.89 -9.55
CA ILE A 182 -7.13 -13.99 -10.61
C ILE A 182 -6.24 -14.09 -11.84
N GLN A 183 -4.92 -14.13 -11.65
CA GLN A 183 -3.94 -14.31 -12.73
C GLN A 183 -4.07 -15.68 -13.41
N ASP A 184 -4.20 -16.76 -12.62
CA ASP A 184 -4.36 -18.13 -13.11
C ASP A 184 -5.65 -18.30 -13.93
N ALA A 185 -6.68 -17.52 -13.61
CA ALA A 185 -7.92 -17.45 -14.38
C ALA A 185 -7.80 -16.61 -15.67
N GLY A 186 -6.63 -16.03 -15.95
CA GLY A 186 -6.33 -15.27 -17.17
C GLY A 186 -6.72 -13.80 -17.11
N TYR A 187 -6.99 -13.25 -15.92
CA TYR A 187 -7.36 -11.84 -15.75
C TYR A 187 -6.20 -11.00 -15.20
N ASN A 188 -6.19 -9.70 -15.52
CA ASN A 188 -5.32 -8.74 -14.86
C ASN A 188 -5.90 -8.35 -13.48
N PRO A 189 -5.22 -8.66 -12.36
CA PRO A 189 -5.75 -8.37 -11.02
C PRO A 189 -6.00 -6.88 -10.77
N ALA A 190 -5.15 -6.00 -11.27
CA ALA A 190 -5.34 -4.56 -11.12
C ALA A 190 -6.64 -4.08 -11.80
N ILE A 191 -7.01 -4.64 -12.96
CA ILE A 191 -8.30 -4.35 -13.61
C ILE A 191 -9.46 -4.84 -12.75
N VAL A 192 -9.39 -6.07 -12.25
CA VAL A 192 -10.44 -6.67 -11.42
C VAL A 192 -10.65 -5.86 -10.14
N TYR A 193 -9.58 -5.51 -9.44
CA TYR A 193 -9.63 -4.70 -8.23
C TYR A 193 -10.10 -3.27 -8.51
N PHE A 194 -9.68 -2.66 -9.61
CA PHE A 194 -10.16 -1.35 -10.01
C PHE A 194 -11.69 -1.34 -10.18
N LYS A 195 -12.23 -2.27 -10.98
CA LYS A 195 -13.69 -2.40 -11.20
C LYS A 195 -14.45 -2.64 -9.90
N ARG A 196 -13.84 -3.36 -8.94
CA ARG A 196 -14.49 -3.72 -7.67
C ARG A 196 -14.51 -2.58 -6.64
N TYR A 197 -13.47 -1.74 -6.61
CA TYR A 197 -13.26 -0.79 -5.51
C TYR A 197 -13.30 0.68 -5.92
N PHE A 198 -13.18 0.99 -7.21
CA PHE A 198 -13.08 2.37 -7.69
C PHE A 198 -14.18 2.77 -8.66
N MET A 199 -15.04 1.83 -9.07
CA MET A 199 -16.25 2.05 -9.88
C MET A 199 -17.48 1.75 -9.04
#